data_AF-A0A2V2CZR6-F1
#
_entry.id   AF-A0A2V2CZR6-F1
#
_cell.length_a   1.000
_cell.length_b   1.000
_cell.length_c   1.000
_cell.angle_alpha   90.00
_cell.angle_beta   90.00
_cell.angle_gamma   90.00
#
_symmetry.space_group_name_H-M   'P 1'
#
loop_
_entity.id
_entity.type
_entity.pdbx_description
1 polymer ?
#
loop_
_entity_poly.entity_id
_entity_poly.type
_entity_poly.pdbx_seq_one_letter_code
_entity_poly.pdbx_strand_id
1 'polypeptide(L)'
;MKIKSRALRLHLYSVQLTFICIKARSRQLSRMGALSQGRMLRVMRIKITIELSEKRFPADYRRAFLHLMKNALSTYMNGIYFQDFFPGGRPQRKEYAFAVGLPQGSVCRGEYFDLGKDGIVATLTTGNPSCYILLYNAFRHLKGKQQLFMKGVSGRVTFVRPASQPPVQNDKILVDFMSPLCVREHADRKDRYFSVEEPDFYEQVRRVVSYQLAEKDWITDNMLEGFRIYPHQMRKTVARFYTEQLECSLGSAVLCGEPRLLQELYDNGIGSRCSSGFGVFRILTT
;
A
#
# COMPACT_ATOMS: atom_id res chain seq x y z
N MET A 1 8.46 16.00 60.43
CA MET A 1 7.16 15.89 59.73
C MET A 1 6.88 17.00 58.68
N LYS A 2 7.90 17.63 58.07
CA LYS A 2 7.72 18.73 57.07
C LYS A 2 8.15 18.39 55.63
N ILE A 3 8.80 17.25 55.40
CA ILE A 3 9.37 16.89 54.09
C ILE A 3 8.33 16.21 53.17
N LYS A 4 7.38 15.43 53.73
CA LYS A 4 6.34 14.74 52.93
C LYS A 4 5.31 15.69 52.28
N SER A 5 5.11 16.91 52.80
CA SER A 5 4.08 17.83 52.26
C SER A 5 4.55 18.65 51.05
N ARG A 6 5.87 18.83 50.86
CA ARG A 6 6.45 19.52 49.69
C ARG A 6 6.45 18.62 48.45
N ALA A 7 6.76 17.33 48.61
CA ALA A 7 6.73 16.35 47.53
C ALA A 7 5.32 16.12 46.97
N LEU A 8 4.30 16.05 47.85
CA LEU A 8 2.91 15.87 47.44
C LEU A 8 2.38 17.08 46.64
N ARG A 9 2.76 18.31 47.04
CA ARG A 9 2.39 19.53 46.29
C ARG A 9 3.05 19.59 44.91
N LEU A 10 4.33 19.24 44.80
CA LEU A 10 5.03 19.22 43.51
C LEU A 10 4.42 18.19 42.53
N HIS A 11 3.95 17.04 43.05
CA HIS A 11 3.30 16.02 42.24
C HIS A 11 1.88 16.44 41.78
N LEU A 12 1.10 17.09 42.65
CA LEU A 12 -0.21 17.63 42.30
C LEU A 12 -0.12 18.76 41.25
N TYR A 13 0.90 19.61 41.33
CA TYR A 13 1.17 20.65 40.33
C TYR A 13 1.58 20.05 38.97
N SER A 14 2.42 19.00 38.94
CA SER A 14 2.82 18.37 37.67
C SER A 14 1.65 17.66 36.99
N VAL A 15 0.77 17.01 37.76
CA VAL A 15 -0.45 16.37 37.24
C VAL A 15 -1.43 17.43 36.70
N GLN A 16 -1.62 18.55 37.41
CA GLN A 16 -2.45 19.65 36.90
C GLN A 16 -1.90 20.29 35.62
N LEU A 17 -0.59 20.53 35.54
CA LEU A 17 0.07 21.04 34.33
C LEU A 17 -0.07 20.07 33.15
N THR A 18 0.01 18.76 33.41
CA THR A 18 -0.17 17.72 32.38
C THR A 18 -1.61 17.69 31.85
N PHE A 19 -2.61 17.81 32.72
CA PHE A 19 -4.02 17.88 32.32
C PHE A 19 -4.38 19.17 31.57
N ILE A 20 -3.79 20.31 31.95
CA ILE A 20 -3.96 21.58 31.23
C ILE A 20 -3.34 21.49 29.83
N CYS A 21 -2.15 20.87 29.71
CA CYS A 21 -1.50 20.64 28.41
C CYS A 21 -2.34 19.72 27.50
N ILE A 22 -2.95 18.66 28.06
CA ILE A 22 -3.82 17.74 27.30
C ILE A 22 -5.11 18.43 26.85
N LYS A 23 -5.76 19.24 27.71
CA LYS A 23 -6.95 20.03 27.33
C LYS A 23 -6.63 21.15 26.35
N ALA A 24 -5.45 21.77 26.43
CA ALA A 24 -5.00 22.76 25.46
C ALA A 24 -4.74 22.12 24.09
N ARG A 25 -4.13 20.92 24.05
CA ARG A 25 -3.91 20.15 22.82
C ARG A 25 -5.23 19.66 22.20
N SER A 26 -6.19 19.21 23.01
CA SER A 26 -7.50 18.77 22.50
C SER A 26 -8.35 19.94 21.99
N ARG A 27 -8.25 21.12 22.62
CA ARG A 27 -8.87 22.38 22.14
C ARG A 27 -8.19 22.94 20.89
N GLN A 28 -6.87 22.79 20.74
CA GLN A 28 -6.18 23.10 19.48
C GLN A 28 -6.57 22.13 18.36
N LEU A 29 -6.68 20.83 18.65
CA LEU A 29 -7.14 19.81 17.68
C LEU A 29 -8.60 20.05 17.24
N SER A 30 -9.47 20.48 18.15
CA SER A 30 -10.87 20.80 17.82
C SER A 30 -11.06 22.17 17.15
N ARG A 31 -10.19 23.16 17.41
CA ARG A 31 -10.16 24.43 16.65
C ARG A 31 -9.49 24.29 15.27
N MET A 32 -8.53 23.38 15.09
CA MET A 32 -8.00 23.03 13.77
C MET A 32 -9.02 22.31 12.88
N GLY A 33 -10.05 21.69 13.46
CA GLY A 33 -11.15 21.07 12.72
C GLY A 33 -12.22 22.05 12.21
N ALA A 34 -12.20 23.32 12.63
CA ALA A 34 -13.24 24.31 12.29
C ALA A 34 -12.79 25.38 11.28
N LEU A 35 -11.54 25.32 10.81
CA LEU A 35 -10.97 26.28 9.85
C LEU A 35 -10.23 25.54 8.73
N SER A 36 -10.96 24.72 7.98
CA SER A 36 -10.75 24.56 6.53
C SER A 36 -11.90 23.75 5.95
N GLN A 37 -12.69 24.32 5.05
CA GLN A 37 -13.26 23.55 3.93
C GLN A 37 -12.12 23.24 2.93
N GLY A 38 -11.03 22.69 3.44
CA GLY A 38 -9.87 22.23 2.69
C GLY A 38 -9.96 20.72 2.58
N ARG A 39 -9.75 20.18 1.37
CA ARG A 39 -9.75 18.74 1.11
C ARG A 39 -9.00 18.00 2.22
N MET A 40 -9.72 17.20 3.02
CA MET A 40 -9.13 16.42 4.10
C MET A 40 -8.30 15.29 3.48
N LEU A 41 -6.99 15.53 3.34
CA LEU A 41 -6.06 14.54 2.83
C LEU A 41 -6.00 13.34 3.78
N ARG A 42 -6.11 12.13 3.24
CA ARG A 42 -5.94 10.90 4.02
C ARG A 42 -4.49 10.45 4.02
N VAL A 43 -4.00 10.04 5.19
CA VAL A 43 -2.65 9.50 5.37
C VAL A 43 -2.74 8.00 5.54
N MET A 44 -2.86 7.31 4.41
CA MET A 44 -3.03 5.85 4.35
C MET A 44 -2.02 5.19 3.42
N ARG A 45 -1.00 5.96 3.00
CA ARG A 45 0.14 5.48 2.21
C ARG A 45 1.45 5.72 2.92
N ILE A 46 2.38 4.79 2.74
CA ILE A 46 3.74 4.87 3.26
C ILE A 46 4.69 4.83 2.07
N LYS A 47 5.47 5.89 1.91
CA LYS A 47 6.57 5.96 0.94
C LYS A 47 7.85 5.50 1.61
N ILE A 48 8.44 4.43 1.08
CA ILE A 48 9.68 3.82 1.56
C ILE A 48 10.75 4.03 0.49
N THR A 49 11.81 4.75 0.83
CA THR A 49 12.98 4.92 -0.03
C THR A 49 14.03 3.93 0.40
N ILE A 50 14.56 3.17 -0.56
CA ILE A 50 15.55 2.12 -0.35
C ILE A 50 16.75 2.49 -1.20
N GLU A 51 17.92 2.49 -0.57
CA GLU A 51 19.21 2.60 -1.24
C GLU A 51 19.79 1.18 -1.35
N LEU A 52 20.07 0.76 -2.58
CA LEU A 52 20.62 -0.53 -2.92
C LEU A 52 22.14 -0.47 -2.90
N SER A 53 22.78 -1.56 -2.50
CA SER A 53 24.24 -1.70 -2.53
C SER A 53 24.76 -1.86 -3.97
N GLU A 54 23.94 -2.42 -4.86
CA GLU A 54 24.21 -2.51 -6.29
C GLU A 54 23.19 -1.70 -7.10
N LYS A 55 23.60 -1.12 -8.24
CA LYS A 55 22.70 -0.41 -9.19
C LYS A 55 21.84 -1.37 -10.04
N ARG A 56 21.51 -2.54 -9.49
CA ARG A 56 20.69 -3.56 -10.13
C ARG A 56 19.67 -4.09 -9.16
N PHE A 57 18.51 -4.50 -9.67
CA PHE A 57 17.46 -5.10 -8.86
C PHE A 57 16.88 -6.32 -9.60
N PRO A 58 16.48 -7.39 -8.91
CA PRO A 58 16.08 -8.63 -9.56
C PRO A 58 14.79 -8.41 -10.36
N ALA A 59 14.61 -9.15 -11.45
CA ALA A 59 13.43 -9.01 -12.29
C ALA A 59 12.13 -9.39 -11.53
N ASP A 60 12.23 -10.34 -10.59
CA ASP A 60 11.19 -10.67 -9.59
C ASP A 60 11.31 -9.78 -8.34
N TYR A 61 11.38 -8.46 -8.54
CA TYR A 61 11.57 -7.49 -7.46
C TYR A 61 10.42 -7.46 -6.44
N ARG A 62 9.23 -7.92 -6.83
CA ARG A 62 8.08 -8.04 -5.91
C ARG A 62 8.38 -9.02 -4.79
N ARG A 63 9.03 -10.14 -5.10
CA ARG A 63 9.51 -11.10 -4.10
C ARG A 63 10.59 -10.51 -3.19
N ALA A 64 11.50 -9.71 -3.75
CA ALA A 64 12.51 -9.00 -2.97
C ALA A 64 11.86 -8.07 -1.93
N PHE A 65 10.85 -7.30 -2.35
CA PHE A 65 10.13 -6.41 -1.45
C PHE A 65 9.26 -7.17 -0.43
N LEU A 66 8.62 -8.27 -0.83
CA LEU A 66 7.92 -9.15 0.11
C LEU A 66 8.85 -9.72 1.18
N HIS A 67 10.07 -10.11 0.81
CA HIS A 67 11.07 -10.56 1.76
C HIS A 67 11.46 -9.43 2.72
N LEU A 68 11.69 -8.22 2.22
CA LEU A 68 11.94 -7.05 3.07
C LEU A 68 10.79 -6.78 4.05
N MET A 69 9.53 -6.85 3.58
CA MET A 69 8.36 -6.64 4.42
C MET A 69 8.23 -7.71 5.51
N LYS A 70 8.49 -8.98 5.17
CA LYS A 70 8.58 -10.07 6.15
C LYS A 70 9.66 -9.79 7.19
N ASN A 71 10.86 -9.40 6.77
CA ASN A 71 11.95 -9.06 7.70
C ASN A 71 11.58 -7.87 8.60
N ALA A 72 10.89 -6.87 8.07
CA ALA A 72 10.42 -5.72 8.86
C ALA A 72 9.50 -6.17 10.00
N LEU A 73 8.53 -7.02 9.67
CA LEU A 73 7.55 -7.52 10.63
C LEU A 73 8.14 -8.54 11.59
N SER A 74 9.06 -9.40 11.16
CA SER A 74 9.72 -10.40 12.02
C SER A 74 10.67 -9.76 13.03
N THR A 75 11.29 -8.63 12.71
CA THR A 75 12.24 -7.94 13.61
C THR A 75 11.54 -6.92 14.51
N TYR A 76 10.48 -6.28 14.03
CA TYR A 76 9.71 -5.33 14.83
C TYR A 76 8.99 -6.04 15.97
N MET A 77 9.18 -5.55 17.21
CA MET A 77 8.55 -6.09 18.41
C MET A 77 8.73 -7.62 18.54
N ASN A 78 9.90 -8.14 18.16
CA ASN A 78 10.21 -9.57 18.17
C ASN A 78 9.21 -10.44 17.38
N GLY A 79 8.59 -9.89 16.32
CA GLY A 79 7.78 -10.66 15.40
C GLY A 79 6.35 -10.92 15.85
N ILE A 80 5.87 -10.33 16.94
CA ILE A 80 4.52 -10.60 17.48
C ILE A 80 3.39 -10.35 16.47
N TYR A 81 3.58 -9.42 15.54
CA TYR A 81 2.59 -9.08 14.50
C TYR A 81 2.80 -9.83 13.19
N PHE A 82 3.80 -10.70 13.07
CA PHE A 82 4.12 -11.35 11.80
C PHE A 82 2.95 -12.19 11.27
N GLN A 83 2.28 -12.93 12.16
CA GLN A 83 1.15 -13.80 11.81
C GLN A 83 -0.09 -13.02 11.36
N ASP A 84 -0.26 -11.77 11.77
CA ASP A 84 -1.37 -10.91 11.32
C ASP A 84 -1.26 -10.58 9.83
N PHE A 85 -0.04 -10.58 9.28
CA PHE A 85 0.23 -10.28 7.88
C PHE A 85 0.54 -11.52 7.05
N PHE A 86 1.12 -12.53 7.68
CA PHE A 86 1.57 -13.78 7.04
C PHE A 86 1.17 -14.99 7.90
N PRO A 87 -0.14 -15.24 8.03
CA PRO A 87 -0.62 -16.37 8.81
C PRO A 87 -0.14 -17.68 8.18
N GLY A 88 0.20 -18.65 9.02
CA GLY A 88 0.37 -20.04 8.58
C GLY A 88 -0.94 -20.62 8.05
N GLY A 89 -0.86 -21.47 7.03
CA GLY A 89 -2.02 -22.19 6.49
C GLY A 89 -2.67 -21.51 5.28
N ARG A 90 -4.01 -21.39 5.29
CA ARG A 90 -4.78 -20.95 4.11
C ARG A 90 -4.50 -19.47 3.79
N PRO A 91 -4.32 -19.11 2.50
CA PRO A 91 -4.17 -17.72 2.10
C PRO A 91 -5.36 -16.88 2.55
N GLN A 92 -5.09 -15.82 3.32
CA GLN A 92 -6.09 -14.84 3.72
C GLN A 92 -6.05 -13.60 2.84
N ARG A 93 -7.21 -12.97 2.65
CA ARG A 93 -7.30 -11.65 2.03
C ARG A 93 -6.61 -10.64 2.93
N LYS A 94 -5.90 -9.70 2.31
CA LYS A 94 -5.13 -8.70 3.03
C LYS A 94 -5.57 -7.32 2.57
N GLU A 95 -5.82 -6.44 3.52
CA GLU A 95 -6.24 -5.07 3.29
C GLU A 95 -5.05 -4.15 3.07
N TYR A 96 -4.11 -4.56 2.20
CA TYR A 96 -2.99 -3.73 1.79
C TYR A 96 -2.50 -4.11 0.40
N ALA A 97 -1.89 -3.14 -0.25
CA ALA A 97 -1.18 -3.31 -1.50
C ALA A 97 0.14 -2.56 -1.50
N PHE A 98 1.00 -2.88 -2.45
CA PHE A 98 2.20 -2.08 -2.68
C PHE A 98 2.56 -1.96 -4.16
N ALA A 99 3.36 -0.94 -4.45
CA ALA A 99 4.05 -0.77 -5.70
C ALA A 99 5.54 -0.54 -5.43
N VAL A 100 6.40 -1.13 -6.25
CA VAL A 100 7.84 -0.85 -6.26
C VAL A 100 8.16 -0.10 -7.54
N GLY A 101 8.47 1.18 -7.40
CA GLY A 101 8.91 2.05 -8.49
C GLY A 101 10.41 1.89 -8.71
N LEU A 102 10.77 1.45 -9.91
CA LEU A 102 12.15 1.47 -10.39
C LEU A 102 12.48 2.86 -10.98
N PRO A 103 13.75 3.29 -10.95
CA PRO A 103 14.19 4.50 -11.64
C PRO A 103 13.79 4.53 -13.11
N GLN A 104 13.41 5.70 -13.60
CA GLN A 104 13.24 5.93 -15.03
C GLN A 104 14.54 5.59 -15.78
N GLY A 105 14.41 4.86 -16.89
CA GLY A 105 15.55 4.37 -17.67
C GLY A 105 16.08 3.00 -17.23
N SER A 106 15.44 2.34 -16.26
CA SER A 106 15.81 0.98 -15.88
C SER A 106 15.62 -0.01 -17.04
N VAL A 107 16.62 -0.84 -17.32
CA VAL A 107 16.63 -1.78 -18.46
C VAL A 107 16.60 -3.22 -17.96
N CYS A 108 15.67 -4.03 -18.45
CA CYS A 108 15.62 -5.46 -18.15
C CYS A 108 16.74 -6.20 -18.90
N ARG A 109 17.56 -6.96 -18.16
CA ARG A 109 18.66 -7.80 -18.65
C ARG A 109 18.40 -9.28 -18.35
N GLY A 110 17.13 -9.70 -18.46
CA GLY A 110 16.69 -11.06 -18.13
C GLY A 110 16.37 -11.22 -16.64
N GLU A 111 17.37 -11.61 -15.84
CA GLU A 111 17.18 -11.94 -14.41
C GLU A 111 17.20 -10.71 -13.49
N TYR A 112 17.68 -9.56 -14.00
CA TYR A 112 17.75 -8.31 -13.26
C TYR A 112 17.42 -7.12 -14.16
N PHE A 113 17.01 -6.02 -13.52
CA PHE A 113 16.98 -4.69 -14.07
C PHE A 113 18.29 -3.98 -13.73
N ASP A 114 18.96 -3.45 -14.75
CA ASP A 114 19.99 -2.43 -14.57
C ASP A 114 19.30 -1.09 -14.35
N LEU A 115 19.52 -0.45 -13.21
CA LEU A 115 18.79 0.74 -12.80
C LEU A 115 19.51 2.05 -13.17
N GLY A 116 20.83 2.00 -13.40
CA GLY A 116 21.70 3.18 -13.51
C GLY A 116 21.81 4.05 -12.25
N LYS A 117 20.92 3.86 -11.27
CA LYS A 117 20.85 4.51 -9.96
C LYS A 117 20.78 3.46 -8.85
N ASP A 118 21.09 3.87 -7.63
CA ASP A 118 21.06 3.03 -6.43
C ASP A 118 19.75 3.15 -5.63
N GLY A 119 18.87 4.08 -5.96
CA GLY A 119 17.62 4.30 -5.24
C GLY A 119 16.40 3.65 -5.89
N ILE A 120 15.62 2.90 -5.12
CA ILE A 120 14.24 2.51 -5.47
C ILE A 120 13.25 3.08 -4.46
N VAL A 121 11.98 3.20 -4.88
CA VAL A 121 10.92 3.70 -4.01
C VAL A 121 9.76 2.70 -4.00
N ALA A 122 9.42 2.20 -2.82
CA ALA A 122 8.19 1.46 -2.63
C ALA A 122 7.09 2.34 -2.04
N THR A 123 5.85 2.09 -2.45
CA THR A 123 4.64 2.72 -1.90
C THR A 123 3.76 1.61 -1.36
N LEU A 124 3.52 1.60 -0.05
CA LEU A 124 2.50 0.77 0.59
C LEU A 124 1.22 1.58 0.75
N THR A 125 0.08 0.92 0.59
CA THR A 125 -1.26 1.51 0.79
C THR A 125 -2.14 0.51 1.54
N THR A 126 -3.01 1.01 2.42
CA THR A 126 -3.98 0.19 3.15
C THR A 126 -5.18 1.04 3.57
N GLY A 127 -6.39 0.49 3.54
CA GLY A 127 -7.58 1.14 4.12
C GLY A 127 -7.69 0.95 5.63
N ASN A 128 -6.84 0.11 6.23
CA ASN A 128 -6.89 -0.28 7.62
C ASN A 128 -5.90 0.52 8.48
N PRO A 129 -6.35 1.38 9.41
CA PRO A 129 -5.46 2.22 10.22
C PRO A 129 -4.46 1.43 11.09
N SER A 130 -4.89 0.28 11.62
CA SER A 130 -4.00 -0.59 12.41
C SER A 130 -2.90 -1.18 11.52
N CYS A 131 -3.27 -1.65 10.33
CA CYS A 131 -2.31 -2.13 9.32
C CYS A 131 -1.29 -1.05 8.97
N TYR A 132 -1.77 0.19 8.74
CA TYR A 132 -0.92 1.35 8.45
C TYR A 132 0.10 1.60 9.56
N ILE A 133 -0.35 1.71 10.82
CA ILE A 133 0.51 2.00 11.97
C ILE A 133 1.58 0.91 12.14
N LEU A 134 1.17 -0.36 12.06
CA LEU A 134 2.07 -1.49 12.22
C LEU A 134 3.13 -1.53 11.13
N LEU A 135 2.74 -1.42 9.85
CA LEU A 135 3.69 -1.39 8.73
C LEU A 135 4.62 -0.18 8.82
N TYR A 136 4.08 1.01 9.13
CA TYR A 136 4.88 2.22 9.26
C TYR A 136 5.96 2.05 10.33
N ASN A 137 5.59 1.56 11.52
CA ASN A 137 6.53 1.36 12.62
C ASN A 137 7.54 0.23 12.32
N ALA A 138 7.11 -0.86 11.68
CA ALA A 138 7.99 -1.95 11.28
C ALA A 138 9.08 -1.49 10.30
N PHE A 139 8.71 -0.74 9.26
CA PHE A 139 9.69 -0.18 8.32
C PHE A 139 10.57 0.90 8.95
N ARG A 140 10.02 1.72 9.87
CA ARG A 140 10.82 2.67 10.67
C ARG A 140 11.86 1.96 11.52
N HIS A 141 11.54 0.79 12.08
CA HIS A 141 12.46 -0.03 12.86
C HIS A 141 13.61 -0.61 12.02
N LEU A 142 13.40 -0.86 10.72
CA LEU A 142 14.45 -1.27 9.78
C LEU A 142 15.32 -0.13 9.25
N LYS A 143 14.91 1.13 9.44
CA LYS A 143 15.60 2.29 8.85
C LYS A 143 17.08 2.30 9.23
N GLY A 144 17.94 2.47 8.23
CA GLY A 144 19.40 2.56 8.37
C GLY A 144 20.12 1.22 8.56
N LYS A 145 19.39 0.11 8.79
CA LYS A 145 19.97 -1.23 8.92
C LYS A 145 20.21 -1.81 7.53
N GLN A 146 21.37 -2.44 7.33
CA GLN A 146 21.61 -3.22 6.12
C GLN A 146 20.67 -4.43 6.11
N GLN A 147 20.06 -4.70 4.95
CA GLN A 147 19.10 -5.77 4.73
C GLN A 147 19.50 -6.54 3.47
N LEU A 148 19.42 -7.86 3.55
CA LEU A 148 19.47 -8.71 2.36
C LEU A 148 18.04 -8.87 1.84
N PHE A 149 17.78 -8.45 0.60
CA PHE A 149 16.45 -8.55 0.00
C PHE A 149 16.27 -9.88 -0.73
N MET A 150 17.31 -10.31 -1.46
CA MET A 150 17.45 -11.63 -2.07
C MET A 150 18.95 -11.94 -2.24
N LYS A 151 19.28 -13.16 -2.68
CA LYS A 151 20.67 -13.56 -2.93
C LYS A 151 21.37 -12.55 -3.85
N GLY A 152 22.44 -11.92 -3.36
CA GLY A 152 23.23 -10.94 -4.11
C GLY A 152 22.54 -9.59 -4.35
N VAL A 153 21.50 -9.28 -3.59
CA VAL A 153 20.78 -7.99 -3.64
C VAL A 153 20.58 -7.50 -2.20
N SER A 154 21.29 -6.45 -1.84
CA SER A 154 21.21 -5.87 -0.50
C SER A 154 21.08 -4.35 -0.54
N GLY A 155 20.75 -3.76 0.61
CA GLY A 155 20.62 -2.32 0.74
C GLY A 155 20.03 -1.94 2.09
N ARG A 156 19.59 -0.70 2.21
CA ARG A 156 19.00 -0.16 3.44
C ARG A 156 17.80 0.71 3.17
N VAL A 157 16.85 0.68 4.08
CA VAL A 157 15.73 1.64 4.09
C VAL A 157 16.29 2.98 4.58
N THR A 158 16.28 4.01 3.74
CA THR A 158 16.81 5.34 4.08
C THR A 158 15.73 6.29 4.57
N PHE A 159 14.53 6.21 3.99
CA PHE A 159 13.39 7.03 4.42
C PHE A 159 12.11 6.21 4.48
N VAL A 160 11.31 6.48 5.50
CA VAL A 160 9.94 5.98 5.65
C VAL A 160 9.10 7.20 6.00
N ARG A 161 8.23 7.59 5.08
CA ARG A 161 7.45 8.82 5.16
C ARG A 161 5.96 8.51 4.93
N PRO A 162 5.07 9.13 5.70
CA PRO A 162 3.66 9.19 5.32
C PRO A 162 3.52 9.85 3.94
N ALA A 163 2.62 9.34 3.12
CA ALA A 163 2.22 9.94 1.87
C ALA A 163 0.72 10.23 1.94
N SER A 164 0.37 11.50 1.77
CA SER A 164 -1.03 11.93 1.68
C SER A 164 -1.60 11.58 0.32
N GLN A 165 -2.89 11.26 0.31
CA GLN A 165 -3.67 11.05 -0.90
C GLN A 165 -4.98 11.84 -0.82
N PRO A 166 -5.42 12.47 -1.92
CA PRO A 166 -6.72 13.12 -1.97
C PRO A 166 -7.82 12.07 -1.81
N PRO A 167 -8.88 12.33 -1.05
CA PRO A 167 -10.02 11.42 -0.98
C PRO A 167 -10.72 11.36 -2.34
N VAL A 168 -11.32 10.21 -2.64
CA VAL A 168 -12.22 10.06 -3.79
C VAL A 168 -13.56 10.71 -3.44
N GLN A 169 -13.92 11.74 -4.20
CA GLN A 169 -15.17 12.49 -4.03
C GLN A 169 -16.11 12.32 -5.22
N ASN A 170 -15.55 12.08 -6.41
CA ASN A 170 -16.29 11.95 -7.65
C ASN A 170 -16.52 10.48 -7.99
N ASP A 171 -17.58 10.23 -8.73
CA ASP A 171 -17.96 8.92 -9.27
C ASP A 171 -17.13 8.51 -10.49
N LYS A 172 -16.23 9.39 -10.94
CA LYS A 172 -15.31 9.22 -12.05
C LYS A 172 -13.94 9.76 -11.67
N ILE A 173 -12.90 8.97 -11.86
CA ILE A 173 -11.51 9.36 -11.59
C ILE A 173 -10.58 8.91 -12.70
N LEU A 174 -9.66 9.78 -13.11
CA LEU A 174 -8.55 9.40 -13.98
C LEU A 174 -7.40 8.92 -13.10
N VAL A 175 -6.95 7.68 -13.32
CA VAL A 175 -5.92 7.02 -12.53
C VAL A 175 -4.73 6.61 -13.37
N ASP A 176 -3.57 6.54 -12.73
CA ASP A 176 -2.32 6.02 -13.27
C ASP A 176 -1.81 4.88 -12.38
N PHE A 177 -1.61 3.70 -12.97
CA PHE A 177 -1.22 2.51 -12.24
C PHE A 177 0.27 2.56 -11.87
N MET A 178 0.56 2.59 -10.57
CA MET A 178 1.92 2.52 -10.01
C MET A 178 2.46 1.09 -9.98
N SER A 179 1.57 0.10 -9.94
CA SER A 179 1.88 -1.30 -10.17
C SER A 179 0.86 -1.91 -11.13
N PRO A 180 1.23 -2.94 -11.93
CA PRO A 180 0.34 -3.51 -12.93
C PRO A 180 -0.96 -4.01 -12.30
N LEU A 181 -2.07 -3.80 -13.01
CA LEU A 181 -3.35 -4.41 -12.71
C LEU A 181 -3.28 -5.89 -13.10
N CYS A 182 -3.41 -6.76 -12.11
CA CYS A 182 -3.44 -8.20 -12.28
C CYS A 182 -4.89 -8.66 -12.20
N VAL A 183 -5.40 -9.25 -13.29
CA VAL A 183 -6.75 -9.80 -13.37
C VAL A 183 -6.61 -11.30 -13.52
N ARG A 184 -7.09 -12.06 -12.53
CA ARG A 184 -6.89 -13.50 -12.46
C ARG A 184 -8.22 -14.22 -12.34
N GLU A 185 -8.41 -15.19 -13.22
CA GLU A 185 -9.42 -16.22 -13.08
C GLU A 185 -8.76 -17.49 -12.53
N HIS A 186 -9.37 -18.08 -11.52
CA HIS A 186 -9.00 -19.40 -11.03
C HIS A 186 -10.06 -20.40 -11.47
N ALA A 187 -9.71 -21.27 -12.41
CA ALA A 187 -10.58 -22.31 -12.94
C ALA A 187 -9.80 -23.63 -13.03
N ASP A 188 -10.40 -24.75 -12.60
CA ASP A 188 -9.83 -26.10 -12.71
C ASP A 188 -8.38 -26.25 -12.20
N ARG A 189 -8.08 -25.62 -11.06
CA ARG A 189 -6.73 -25.57 -10.44
C ARG A 189 -5.66 -24.88 -11.29
N LYS A 190 -6.06 -24.16 -12.34
CA LYS A 190 -5.18 -23.33 -13.18
C LYS A 190 -5.55 -21.86 -12.98
N ASP A 191 -4.52 -21.04 -12.95
CA ASP A 191 -4.67 -19.58 -12.96
C ASP A 191 -4.56 -19.10 -14.41
N ARG A 192 -5.58 -18.40 -14.90
CA ARG A 192 -5.52 -17.63 -16.15
C ARG A 192 -5.44 -16.15 -15.83
N TYR A 193 -4.57 -15.43 -16.54
CA TYR A 193 -4.36 -14.01 -16.35
C TYR A 193 -4.78 -13.23 -17.59
N PHE A 194 -5.44 -12.10 -17.38
CA PHE A 194 -6.00 -11.27 -18.45
C PHE A 194 -5.27 -9.93 -18.50
N SER A 195 -4.98 -9.47 -19.71
CA SER A 195 -4.55 -8.10 -19.97
C SER A 195 -5.63 -7.32 -20.69
N VAL A 196 -5.37 -6.03 -20.89
CA VAL A 196 -6.22 -5.09 -21.60
C VAL A 196 -6.46 -5.47 -23.07
N GLU A 197 -5.66 -6.39 -23.62
CA GLU A 197 -5.82 -6.89 -24.98
C GLU A 197 -6.92 -7.95 -25.11
N GLU A 198 -7.38 -8.53 -24.00
CA GLU A 198 -8.41 -9.56 -24.01
C GLU A 198 -9.81 -8.93 -24.22
N PRO A 199 -10.66 -9.50 -25.11
CA PRO A 199 -12.00 -8.97 -25.37
C PRO A 199 -12.92 -8.90 -24.14
N ASP A 200 -12.75 -9.83 -23.20
CA ASP A 200 -13.54 -9.93 -21.96
C ASP A 200 -12.87 -9.24 -20.76
N PHE A 201 -11.78 -8.49 -20.97
CA PHE A 201 -11.02 -7.83 -19.90
C PHE A 201 -11.91 -7.07 -18.92
N TYR A 202 -12.88 -6.32 -19.43
CA TYR A 202 -13.81 -5.54 -18.61
C TYR A 202 -14.64 -6.42 -17.65
N GLU A 203 -15.24 -7.50 -18.15
CA GLU A 203 -16.03 -8.42 -17.33
C GLU A 203 -15.15 -9.14 -16.30
N GLN A 204 -13.93 -9.50 -16.68
CA GLN A 204 -12.99 -10.16 -15.78
C GLN A 204 -12.52 -9.21 -14.66
N VAL A 205 -12.29 -7.92 -14.96
CA VAL A 205 -12.01 -6.93 -13.92
C VAL A 205 -13.17 -6.83 -12.94
N ARG A 206 -14.41 -6.70 -13.44
CA ARG A 206 -15.61 -6.62 -12.60
C ARG A 206 -15.72 -7.84 -11.70
N ARG A 207 -15.56 -9.05 -12.26
CA ARG A 207 -15.58 -10.31 -11.51
C ARG A 207 -14.50 -10.36 -10.42
N VAL A 208 -13.28 -9.94 -10.72
CA VAL A 208 -12.18 -9.89 -9.74
C VAL A 208 -12.47 -8.87 -8.63
N VAL A 209 -13.02 -7.70 -8.97
CA VAL A 209 -13.42 -6.68 -7.98
C VAL A 209 -14.55 -7.20 -7.08
N SER A 210 -15.58 -7.83 -7.66
CA SER A 210 -16.66 -8.48 -6.91
C SER A 210 -16.10 -9.53 -5.94
N TYR A 211 -15.19 -10.39 -6.41
CA TYR A 211 -14.53 -11.32 -5.52
C TYR A 211 -13.74 -10.58 -4.45
N GLN A 212 -12.87 -9.62 -4.80
CA GLN A 212 -12.04 -8.85 -3.85
C GLN A 212 -12.86 -8.21 -2.72
N LEU A 213 -14.07 -7.77 -3.02
CA LEU A 213 -14.93 -7.03 -2.10
C LEU A 213 -16.03 -7.88 -1.43
N ALA A 214 -16.13 -9.17 -1.75
CA ALA A 214 -17.21 -10.05 -1.28
C ALA A 214 -17.40 -10.16 0.24
N GLU A 215 -16.35 -9.91 1.04
CA GLU A 215 -16.40 -9.99 2.51
C GLU A 215 -16.72 -8.63 3.18
N LYS A 216 -17.09 -7.62 2.40
CA LYS A 216 -17.40 -6.27 2.89
C LYS A 216 -18.91 -6.07 2.95
N ASP A 217 -19.47 -6.09 4.15
CA ASP A 217 -20.93 -6.00 4.39
C ASP A 217 -21.63 -4.75 3.82
N TRP A 218 -20.88 -3.70 3.50
CA TRP A 218 -21.42 -2.45 2.96
C TRP A 218 -21.43 -2.40 1.42
N ILE A 219 -20.85 -3.40 0.74
CA ILE A 219 -20.85 -3.50 -0.72
C ILE A 219 -22.17 -4.09 -1.18
N THR A 220 -22.85 -3.40 -2.11
CA THR A 220 -24.09 -3.88 -2.72
C THR A 220 -23.86 -4.33 -4.15
N ASP A 221 -24.73 -5.21 -4.67
CA ASP A 221 -24.66 -5.66 -6.06
C ASP A 221 -24.74 -4.48 -7.05
N ASN A 222 -25.61 -3.49 -6.78
CA ASN A 222 -25.72 -2.27 -7.57
C ASN A 222 -24.39 -1.49 -7.68
N MET A 223 -23.59 -1.45 -6.61
CA MET A 223 -22.28 -0.79 -6.64
C MET A 223 -21.30 -1.51 -7.57
N LEU A 224 -21.31 -2.85 -7.53
CA LEU A 224 -20.47 -3.70 -8.37
C LEU A 224 -20.94 -3.68 -9.83
N GLU A 225 -22.25 -3.67 -10.06
CA GLU A 225 -22.87 -3.54 -11.37
C GLU A 225 -22.65 -2.16 -12.00
N GLY A 226 -22.50 -1.10 -11.19
CA GLY A 226 -22.20 0.25 -11.64
C GLY A 226 -20.71 0.53 -11.88
N PHE A 227 -19.81 -0.31 -11.35
CA PHE A 227 -18.36 -0.12 -11.49
C PHE A 227 -17.90 -0.33 -12.94
N ARG A 228 -17.17 0.63 -13.51
CA ARG A 228 -16.61 0.56 -14.87
C ARG A 228 -15.13 0.92 -14.88
N ILE A 229 -14.36 0.29 -15.76
CA ILE A 229 -12.99 0.67 -16.08
C ILE A 229 -12.87 0.94 -17.58
N TYR A 230 -12.34 2.10 -17.95
CA TYR A 230 -12.06 2.48 -19.33
C TYR A 230 -10.54 2.68 -19.48
N PRO A 231 -9.83 1.71 -20.05
CA PRO A 231 -8.38 1.82 -20.26
C PRO A 231 -8.01 3.07 -21.06
N HIS A 232 -7.00 3.81 -20.59
CA HIS A 232 -6.47 5.00 -21.27
C HIS A 232 -4.95 4.88 -21.34
N GLN A 233 -4.36 4.67 -22.52
CA GLN A 233 -2.91 4.41 -22.64
C GLN A 233 -2.43 3.19 -21.82
N MET A 234 -3.34 2.28 -21.48
CA MET A 234 -3.01 1.03 -20.83
C MET A 234 -2.49 0.02 -21.86
N ARG A 235 -1.47 -0.74 -21.50
CA ARG A 235 -0.84 -1.75 -22.37
C ARG A 235 -0.70 -3.06 -21.61
N LYS A 236 -0.66 -4.16 -22.36
CA LYS A 236 -0.22 -5.45 -21.84
C LYS A 236 1.22 -5.36 -21.34
N THR A 237 1.47 -5.99 -20.20
CA THR A 237 2.81 -6.17 -19.65
C THR A 237 2.91 -7.55 -19.00
N VAL A 238 4.13 -8.05 -18.87
CA VAL A 238 4.41 -9.35 -18.25
C VAL A 238 5.23 -9.11 -16.99
N ALA A 239 4.65 -9.46 -15.84
CA ALA A 239 5.31 -9.38 -14.55
C ALA A 239 5.87 -10.76 -14.17
N ARG A 240 7.17 -10.85 -13.92
CA ARG A 240 7.76 -12.03 -13.28
C ARG A 240 7.32 -12.09 -11.81
N PHE A 241 6.86 -13.25 -11.38
CA PHE A 241 6.46 -13.49 -10.00
C PHE A 241 6.72 -14.96 -9.65
N TYR A 242 7.74 -15.23 -8.82
CA TYR A 242 8.27 -16.59 -8.61
C TYR A 242 8.68 -17.24 -9.93
N THR A 243 8.18 -18.45 -10.23
CA THR A 243 8.45 -19.19 -11.47
C THR A 243 7.46 -18.86 -12.59
N GLU A 244 6.49 -17.98 -12.32
CA GLU A 244 5.42 -17.65 -13.25
C GLU A 244 5.67 -16.29 -13.93
N GLN A 245 5.14 -16.17 -15.15
CA GLN A 245 5.02 -14.93 -15.88
C GLN A 245 3.54 -14.55 -15.90
N LEU A 246 3.21 -13.45 -15.23
CA LEU A 246 1.84 -13.00 -15.08
C LEU A 246 1.54 -11.95 -16.15
N GLU A 247 0.61 -12.27 -17.03
CA GLU A 247 0.04 -11.30 -17.94
C GLU A 247 -0.79 -10.27 -17.15
N CYS A 248 -0.52 -8.98 -17.37
CA CYS A 248 -1.10 -7.89 -16.60
C CYS A 248 -1.30 -6.66 -17.51
N SER A 249 -1.92 -5.62 -16.96
CA SER A 249 -2.09 -4.33 -17.64
C SER A 249 -1.40 -3.21 -16.87
N LEU A 250 -0.72 -2.29 -17.56
CA LEU A 250 -0.08 -1.13 -16.94
C LEU A 250 -0.32 0.13 -17.79
N GLY A 251 -0.53 1.27 -17.14
CA GLY A 251 -0.80 2.57 -17.76
C GLY A 251 -1.87 3.31 -16.99
N SER A 252 -2.65 4.14 -17.67
CA SER A 252 -3.76 4.88 -17.06
C SER A 252 -5.13 4.29 -17.41
N ALA A 253 -6.16 4.67 -16.66
CA ALA A 253 -7.54 4.33 -16.94
C ALA A 253 -8.49 5.34 -16.28
N VAL A 254 -9.70 5.44 -16.81
CA VAL A 254 -10.80 6.09 -16.11
C VAL A 254 -11.57 5.03 -15.33
N LEU A 255 -11.70 5.21 -14.01
CA LEU A 255 -12.56 4.37 -13.19
C LEU A 255 -13.85 5.13 -12.92
N CYS A 256 -14.99 4.46 -13.14
CA CYS A 256 -16.31 4.98 -12.76
C CYS A 256 -16.96 4.04 -11.74
N GLY A 257 -17.71 4.60 -10.79
CA GLY A 257 -18.42 3.84 -9.77
C GLY A 257 -18.69 4.68 -8.54
N GLU A 258 -19.34 4.11 -7.53
CA GLU A 258 -19.63 4.85 -6.30
C GLU A 258 -18.33 5.34 -5.63
N PRO A 259 -18.23 6.62 -5.18
CA PRO A 259 -17.01 7.15 -4.58
C PRO A 259 -16.45 6.31 -3.42
N ARG A 260 -17.33 5.70 -2.62
CA ARG A 260 -16.95 4.83 -1.51
C ARG A 260 -16.28 3.54 -1.99
N LEU A 261 -16.79 2.92 -3.05
CA LEU A 261 -16.16 1.74 -3.68
C LEU A 261 -14.82 2.11 -4.30
N LEU A 262 -14.77 3.21 -5.06
CA LEU A 262 -13.53 3.69 -5.68
C LEU A 262 -12.47 4.01 -4.62
N GLN A 263 -12.87 4.56 -3.47
CA GLN A 263 -11.98 4.79 -2.34
C GLN A 263 -11.42 3.48 -1.76
N GLU A 264 -12.24 2.44 -1.58
CA GLU A 264 -11.77 1.13 -1.07
C GLU A 264 -10.70 0.53 -1.98
N LEU A 265 -10.90 0.61 -3.30
CA LEU A 265 -9.92 0.18 -4.31
C LEU A 265 -8.68 1.07 -4.30
N TYR A 266 -8.83 2.36 -4.04
CA TYR A 266 -7.71 3.31 -3.97
C TYR A 266 -6.81 3.08 -2.75
N ASP A 267 -7.41 2.71 -1.62
CA ASP A 267 -6.70 2.45 -0.37
C ASP A 267 -6.08 1.06 -0.32
N ASN A 268 -6.72 0.04 -0.89
CA ASN A 268 -6.28 -1.36 -0.79
C ASN A 268 -5.72 -1.95 -2.09
N GLY A 269 -5.68 -1.16 -3.17
CA GLY A 269 -5.37 -1.64 -4.52
C GLY A 269 -6.57 -2.33 -5.18
N ILE A 270 -6.54 -2.43 -6.50
CA ILE A 270 -7.58 -3.07 -7.33
C ILE A 270 -7.04 -4.35 -7.98
N GLY A 271 -7.84 -5.41 -7.96
CA GLY A 271 -7.57 -6.63 -8.70
C GLY A 271 -7.03 -7.77 -7.85
N SER A 272 -6.30 -8.66 -8.50
CA SER A 272 -5.68 -9.82 -7.88
C SER A 272 -4.27 -9.54 -7.39
N ARG A 273 -3.83 -10.30 -6.39
CA ARG A 273 -2.44 -10.27 -5.87
C ARG A 273 -2.00 -8.87 -5.37
N CYS A 274 -2.93 -8.02 -4.92
CA CYS A 274 -2.65 -6.67 -4.41
C CYS A 274 -1.53 -6.63 -3.35
N SER A 275 -1.62 -7.54 -2.36
CA SER A 275 -0.64 -7.72 -1.28
C SER A 275 0.71 -8.30 -1.73
N SER A 276 0.87 -8.57 -3.03
CA SER A 276 2.08 -9.08 -3.68
C SER A 276 2.64 -8.13 -4.73
N GLY A 277 2.20 -6.86 -4.75
CA GLY A 277 2.83 -5.83 -5.57
C GLY A 277 2.09 -5.49 -6.87
N PHE A 278 0.76 -5.56 -6.84
CA PHE A 278 -0.12 -5.32 -7.99
C PHE A 278 -1.26 -4.38 -7.62
N GLY A 279 -1.88 -3.75 -8.63
CA GLY A 279 -3.15 -3.04 -8.46
C GLY A 279 -3.09 -1.68 -7.75
N VAL A 280 -1.91 -1.14 -7.44
CA VAL A 280 -1.80 0.20 -6.82
C VAL A 280 -1.83 1.26 -7.90
N PHE A 281 -2.66 2.28 -7.72
CA PHE A 281 -2.75 3.42 -8.62
C PHE A 281 -2.71 4.74 -7.86
N ARG A 282 -2.47 5.83 -8.58
CA ARG A 282 -2.61 7.22 -8.10
C ARG A 282 -3.68 7.94 -8.90
N ILE A 283 -4.36 8.90 -8.28
CA ILE A 283 -5.32 9.75 -8.98
C ILE A 283 -4.55 10.87 -9.69
N LEU A 284 -4.79 11.05 -10.98
CA LEU A 284 -4.25 12.16 -11.77
C LEU A 284 -5.21 13.36 -11.76
N THR A 285 -6.51 13.10 -11.88
CA THR A 285 -7.56 14.12 -11.85
C THR A 285 -8.83 13.49 -11.29
N THR A 286 -9.49 14.25 -10.41
CA THR A 286 -10.82 13.96 -9.87
C THR A 286 -11.83 14.81 -10.62
#